data_AF-A0A537K1U6-F1
#
_entry.id   AF-A0A537K1U6-F1
#
_cell.length_a   1.000
_cell.length_b   1.000
_cell.length_c   1.000
_cell.angle_alpha   90.00
_cell.angle_beta   90.00
_cell.angle_gamma   90.00
#
_symmetry.space_group_name_H-M   'P 1'
#
loop_
_entity.id
_entity.type
_entity.pdbx_description
1 polymer ?
#
loop_
_entity_poly.entity_id
_entity_poly.type
_entity_poly.pdbx_seq_one_letter_code
_entity_poly.pdbx_strand_id
1 'polypeptide(L)'
;MSKRIKKRFDLQVAAASGIISQTFEFDKTVEKVHGILFASDRDDLMYYRGSAKVEVNSDEIFPEGYETKLLMSGLNVSPNDRFYNLGGIPPGNFKVKVDYKDTADARLAFAAYRVSVYLDVEIKS
;
A
#
# COMPACT_ATOMS: atom_id res chain seq x y z
N MET A 1 -6.23 17.47 20.33
CA MET A 1 -6.25 16.00 20.47
C MET A 1 -5.83 15.40 19.14
N SER A 2 -4.98 14.39 19.10
CA SER A 2 -4.60 13.79 17.82
C SER A 2 -5.80 13.03 17.21
N LYS A 3 -5.90 13.06 15.88
CA LYS A 3 -7.01 12.45 15.13
C LYS A 3 -6.48 11.40 14.17
N ARG A 4 -7.17 10.27 14.07
CA ARG A 4 -6.88 9.24 13.06
C ARG A 4 -7.68 9.50 11.79
N ILE A 5 -7.00 9.51 10.64
CA ILE A 5 -7.62 9.62 9.32
C ILE A 5 -7.06 8.53 8.40
N LYS A 6 -7.83 8.15 7.38
CA LYS A 6 -7.38 7.23 6.34
C LYS A 6 -6.99 8.03 5.11
N LYS A 7 -5.81 7.76 4.57
CA LYS A 7 -5.35 8.26 3.27
C LYS A 7 -5.36 7.13 2.25
N ARG A 8 -5.53 7.47 0.97
CA ARG A 8 -5.55 6.53 -0.14
C ARG A 8 -4.71 7.06 -1.28
N PHE A 9 -3.90 6.20 -1.85
CA PHE A 9 -3.08 6.46 -3.02
C PHE A 9 -3.31 5.37 -4.07
N ASP A 10 -3.39 5.75 -5.33
CA ASP A 10 -3.74 4.84 -6.42
C ASP A 10 -2.59 4.71 -7.42
N LEU A 11 -2.21 3.47 -7.72
CA LEU A 11 -1.23 3.12 -8.74
C LEU A 11 -1.96 2.49 -9.94
N GLN A 12 -1.73 3.05 -11.12
CA GLN A 12 -2.32 2.54 -12.37
C GLN A 12 -1.38 1.51 -13.01
N VAL A 13 -1.81 0.24 -13.05
CA VAL A 13 -1.06 -0.85 -13.68
C VAL A 13 -1.52 -0.98 -15.12
N ALA A 14 -0.88 -0.22 -16.02
CA ALA A 14 -1.28 -0.12 -17.42
C ALA A 14 -0.76 -1.26 -18.31
N ALA A 15 0.31 -1.94 -17.92
CA ALA A 15 0.95 -3.01 -18.68
C ALA A 15 1.37 -4.18 -17.78
N ALA A 16 1.36 -5.38 -18.34
CA ALA A 16 1.85 -6.58 -17.68
C ALA A 16 3.37 -6.51 -17.45
N SER A 17 3.85 -7.19 -16.40
CA SER A 17 5.28 -7.35 -16.11
C SER A 17 6.04 -6.04 -15.85
N GLY A 18 5.33 -4.92 -15.66
CA GLY A 18 5.91 -3.61 -15.39
C GLY A 18 6.13 -3.35 -13.90
N ILE A 19 7.09 -2.48 -13.60
CA ILE A 19 7.27 -1.88 -12.27
C ILE A 19 6.71 -0.46 -12.33
N ILE A 20 5.77 -0.15 -11.43
CA ILE A 20 5.20 1.16 -11.23
C ILE A 20 5.78 1.73 -9.94
N SER A 21 6.58 2.78 -10.06
CA SER A 21 7.13 3.51 -8.92
C SER A 21 6.37 4.81 -8.74
N GLN A 22 5.80 5.02 -7.54
CA GLN A 22 5.18 6.29 -7.17
C GLN A 22 5.61 6.73 -5.78
N THR A 23 5.84 8.03 -5.64
CA THR A 23 6.10 8.68 -4.36
C THR A 23 4.93 9.59 -4.02
N PHE A 24 4.39 9.42 -2.82
CA PHE A 24 3.31 10.21 -2.27
C PHE A 24 3.81 11.03 -1.09
N GLU A 25 3.34 12.26 -0.99
CA GLU A 25 3.71 13.16 0.10
C GLU A 25 2.59 13.21 1.16
N PHE A 26 2.99 13.17 2.41
CA PHE A 26 2.13 13.43 3.55
C PHE A 26 2.05 14.94 3.82
N ASP A 27 0.91 15.37 4.35
CA ASP A 27 0.80 16.71 4.93
C ASP A 27 1.72 16.79 6.16
N LYS A 28 2.29 17.97 6.39
CA LYS A 28 3.14 18.24 7.58
C LYS A 28 2.42 18.08 8.92
N THR A 29 1.10 17.92 8.89
CA THR A 29 0.27 17.66 10.07
C THR A 29 0.27 16.20 10.49
N VAL A 30 0.76 15.27 9.66
CA VAL A 30 0.90 13.85 10.01
C VAL A 30 1.95 13.69 11.11
N GLU A 31 1.60 12.98 12.18
CA GLU A 31 2.49 12.70 13.31
C GLU A 31 2.98 11.26 13.31
N LYS A 32 2.13 10.30 12.88
CA LYS A 32 2.46 8.87 12.86
C LYS A 32 1.74 8.13 11.73
N VAL A 33 2.37 7.09 11.19
CA VAL A 33 1.77 6.11 10.29
C VAL A 33 1.55 4.81 11.07
N HIS A 34 0.30 4.42 11.24
CA HIS A 34 -0.07 3.30 12.11
C HIS A 34 -0.38 2.02 11.35
N GLY A 35 -0.74 2.12 10.09
CA GLY A 35 -0.99 0.92 9.31
C GLY A 35 -1.10 1.16 7.83
N ILE A 36 -1.00 0.07 7.09
CA ILE A 36 -1.04 0.02 5.63
C ILE A 36 -1.93 -1.12 5.15
N LEU A 37 -2.66 -0.91 4.07
CA LEU A 37 -3.53 -1.91 3.45
C LEU A 37 -3.44 -1.78 1.92
N PHE A 38 -3.28 -2.91 1.23
CA PHE A 38 -3.38 -2.99 -0.21
C PHE A 38 -4.77 -3.51 -0.62
N ALA A 39 -5.35 -2.88 -1.64
CA ALA A 39 -6.60 -3.30 -2.27
C ALA A 39 -6.54 -3.04 -3.78
N SER A 40 -7.43 -3.65 -4.55
CA SER A 40 -7.46 -3.45 -6.00
C SER A 40 -8.90 -3.41 -6.51
N ASP A 41 -9.11 -2.86 -7.71
CA ASP A 41 -10.35 -3.11 -8.48
C ASP A 41 -10.33 -4.47 -9.20
N ARG A 42 -9.16 -5.11 -9.24
CA ARG A 42 -8.92 -6.50 -9.62
C ARG A 42 -8.09 -7.20 -8.55
N ASP A 43 -8.77 -7.57 -7.46
CA ASP A 43 -8.14 -8.24 -6.32
C ASP A 43 -7.49 -9.57 -6.70
N ASP A 44 -8.05 -10.28 -7.68
CA ASP A 44 -7.49 -11.50 -8.28
C ASP A 44 -6.10 -11.24 -8.89
N LEU A 45 -5.98 -10.18 -9.70
CA LEU A 45 -4.69 -9.82 -10.32
C LEU A 45 -3.67 -9.43 -9.25
N MET A 46 -4.05 -8.57 -8.31
CA MET A 46 -3.14 -8.17 -7.23
C MET A 46 -2.69 -9.37 -6.39
N TYR A 47 -3.61 -10.28 -6.06
CA TYR A 47 -3.33 -11.47 -5.24
C TYR A 47 -2.33 -12.43 -5.90
N TYR A 48 -2.51 -12.72 -7.20
CA TYR A 48 -1.69 -13.73 -7.88
C TYR A 48 -0.43 -13.16 -8.54
N ARG A 49 -0.40 -11.87 -8.86
CA ARG A 49 0.64 -11.26 -9.71
C ARG A 49 1.43 -10.16 -9.00
N GLY A 50 0.92 -9.63 -7.90
CA GLY A 50 1.42 -8.41 -7.29
C GLY A 50 2.50 -8.61 -6.24
N SER A 51 3.64 -7.95 -6.42
CA SER A 51 4.64 -7.71 -5.37
C SER A 51 4.92 -6.22 -5.21
N ALA A 52 5.39 -5.79 -4.04
CA ALA A 52 5.70 -4.39 -3.79
C ALA A 52 6.93 -4.20 -2.91
N LYS A 53 7.61 -3.07 -3.11
CA LYS A 53 8.49 -2.44 -2.12
C LYS A 53 7.75 -1.24 -1.53
N VAL A 54 7.82 -1.05 -0.21
CA VAL A 54 7.26 0.14 0.45
C VAL A 54 8.31 0.77 1.34
N GLU A 55 8.55 2.06 1.12
CA GLU A 55 9.44 2.89 1.92
C GLU A 55 8.62 4.02 2.54
N VAL A 56 8.79 4.26 3.84
CA VAL A 56 8.25 5.42 4.55
C VAL A 56 9.43 6.12 5.19
N ASN A 57 9.60 7.42 5.00
CA ASN A 57 10.79 8.13 5.48
C ASN A 57 12.13 7.57 4.93
N SER A 58 12.13 7.00 3.72
CA SER A 58 13.28 6.25 3.20
C SER A 58 13.67 5.01 4.02
N ASP A 59 12.92 4.68 5.08
CA ASP A 59 13.05 3.45 5.81
C ASP A 59 12.21 2.38 5.10
N GLU A 60 12.83 1.23 4.85
CA GLU A 60 12.18 0.10 4.19
C GLU A 60 11.18 -0.54 5.15
N ILE A 61 9.89 -0.46 4.82
CA ILE A 61 8.81 -1.08 5.59
C ILE A 61 8.52 -2.48 5.05
N PHE A 62 8.49 -2.62 3.73
CA PHE A 62 8.43 -3.91 3.05
C PHE A 62 9.52 -3.96 1.98
N PRO A 63 10.32 -5.04 1.95
CA PRO A 63 11.42 -5.19 1.01
C PRO A 63 10.94 -5.36 -0.42
N GLU A 64 11.85 -5.21 -1.38
CA GLU A 64 11.56 -5.52 -2.78
C GLU A 64 11.05 -6.96 -2.94
N GLY A 65 10.02 -7.13 -3.76
CA GLY A 65 9.42 -8.45 -4.01
C GLY A 65 8.48 -8.94 -2.92
N TYR A 66 8.17 -8.13 -1.90
CA TYR A 66 7.21 -8.52 -0.86
C TYR A 66 5.82 -8.75 -1.47
N GLU A 67 5.26 -9.92 -1.20
CA GLU A 67 4.01 -10.39 -1.79
C GLU A 67 2.81 -9.57 -1.31
N THR A 68 2.12 -8.87 -2.22
CA THR A 68 1.01 -7.99 -1.82
C THR A 68 -0.20 -8.74 -1.28
N LYS A 69 -0.36 -10.03 -1.62
CA LYS A 69 -1.39 -10.91 -1.02
C LYS A 69 -1.26 -11.04 0.51
N LEU A 70 -0.08 -10.82 1.07
CA LEU A 70 0.15 -10.81 2.53
C LEU A 70 -0.33 -9.49 3.18
N LEU A 71 -0.54 -8.45 2.37
CA LEU A 71 -0.98 -7.12 2.78
C LEU A 71 -2.45 -6.85 2.43
N MET A 72 -3.15 -7.86 1.91
CA MET A 72 -4.58 -7.83 1.66
C MET A 72 -5.36 -8.29 2.90
N SER A 73 -6.53 -7.70 3.11
CA SER A 73 -7.47 -8.18 4.13
C SER A 73 -8.50 -9.13 3.55
N GLY A 74 -8.70 -10.27 4.23
CA GLY A 74 -9.77 -11.20 3.90
C GLY A 74 -11.16 -10.65 4.24
N LEU A 75 -12.20 -11.21 3.60
CA LEU A 75 -13.59 -10.77 3.79
C LEU A 75 -14.08 -10.90 5.24
N ASN A 76 -13.58 -11.88 5.98
CA ASN A 76 -13.97 -12.16 7.36
C ASN A 76 -13.24 -11.28 8.39
N VAL A 77 -12.33 -10.40 7.96
CA VAL A 77 -11.63 -9.47 8.86
C VAL A 77 -12.55 -8.29 9.17
N SER A 78 -12.76 -8.05 10.48
CA SER A 78 -13.47 -6.89 11.01
C SER A 78 -12.95 -5.60 10.37
N PRO A 79 -13.81 -4.64 9.98
CA PRO A 79 -13.39 -3.40 9.34
C PRO A 79 -12.27 -2.64 10.09
N ASN A 80 -12.26 -2.71 11.41
CA ASN A 80 -11.27 -2.02 12.25
C ASN A 80 -9.89 -2.69 12.25
N ASP A 81 -9.81 -3.97 11.87
CA ASP A 81 -8.60 -4.79 11.99
C ASP A 81 -7.93 -5.03 10.61
N ARG A 82 -8.35 -4.30 9.58
CA ARG A 82 -7.94 -4.56 8.18
C ARG A 82 -6.54 -4.09 7.81
N PHE A 83 -5.92 -3.23 8.60
CA PHE A 83 -4.61 -2.67 8.28
C PHE A 83 -3.51 -3.56 8.85
N TYR A 84 -2.44 -3.77 8.07
CA TYR A 84 -1.19 -4.25 8.62
C TYR A 84 -0.67 -3.22 9.62
N ASN A 85 -0.50 -3.62 10.87
CA ASN A 85 -0.15 -2.70 11.96
C ASN A 85 1.35 -2.38 11.95
N LEU A 86 1.68 -1.09 11.86
CA LEU A 86 3.05 -0.56 11.90
C LEU A 86 3.44 0.00 13.27
N GLY A 87 2.53 0.01 14.25
CA GLY A 87 2.82 0.47 15.61
C GLY A 87 3.00 1.99 15.76
N GLY A 88 2.72 2.76 14.71
CA GLY A 88 2.80 4.22 14.75
C GLY A 88 4.20 4.76 14.49
N ILE A 89 4.80 4.37 13.37
CA ILE A 89 6.12 4.86 12.94
C ILE A 89 6.08 6.36 12.60
N PRO A 90 7.18 7.09 12.80
CA PRO A 90 7.25 8.51 12.42
C PRO A 90 7.18 8.68 10.90
N PRO A 91 6.54 9.75 10.39
CA PRO A 91 6.48 10.03 8.95
C PRO A 91 7.79 10.59 8.39
N GLY A 92 8.70 11.07 9.26
CA GLY A 92 10.02 11.57 8.95
C GLY A 92 10.05 12.60 7.82
N ASN A 93 10.57 12.26 6.64
CA ASN A 93 10.61 13.13 5.46
C ASN A 93 9.23 13.37 4.80
N PHE A 94 8.15 12.85 5.39
CA PHE A 94 6.78 12.96 4.92
C PHE A 94 6.55 12.32 3.55
N LYS A 95 7.32 11.29 3.18
CA LYS A 95 7.15 10.59 1.91
C LYS A 95 6.89 9.11 2.12
N VAL A 96 6.00 8.58 1.28
CA VAL A 96 5.80 7.16 1.08
C VAL A 96 6.13 6.85 -0.36
N LYS A 97 7.09 5.95 -0.58
CA LYS A 97 7.40 5.44 -1.91
C LYS A 97 6.92 4.00 -2.01
N VAL A 98 6.21 3.71 -3.09
CA VAL A 98 5.68 2.39 -3.41
C VAL A 98 6.17 2.01 -4.79
N ASP A 99 6.94 0.93 -4.86
CA ASP A 99 7.34 0.29 -6.11
C ASP A 99 6.52 -1.00 -6.25
N TYR A 100 5.49 -0.98 -7.09
CA TYR A 100 4.62 -2.13 -7.33
C TYR A 100 5.03 -2.85 -8.62
N LYS A 101 5.13 -4.17 -8.58
CA LYS A 101 5.45 -5.02 -9.73
C LYS A 101 4.32 -5.99 -10.00
N ASP A 102 3.78 -5.93 -11.21
CA ASP A 102 2.97 -7.00 -11.78
C ASP A 102 3.92 -8.07 -12.33
N THR A 103 3.67 -9.35 -12.02
CA THR A 103 4.43 -10.49 -12.56
C THR A 103 3.49 -11.44 -13.27
N ALA A 104 3.86 -11.87 -14.47
CA ALA A 104 3.06 -12.80 -15.26
C ALA A 104 2.78 -14.11 -14.51
N ASP A 105 1.51 -14.51 -14.45
CA ASP A 105 1.06 -15.78 -13.90
C ASP A 105 0.30 -16.57 -14.97
N ALA A 106 0.59 -17.87 -15.10
CA ALA A 106 0.00 -18.73 -16.12
C ALA A 106 -1.50 -19.01 -15.91
N ARG A 107 -2.00 -18.81 -14.68
CA ARG A 107 -3.40 -19.05 -14.31
C ARG A 107 -4.30 -17.86 -14.60
N LEU A 108 -3.72 -16.65 -14.69
CA LEU A 108 -4.49 -15.41 -14.74
C LEU A 108 -3.90 -14.41 -15.74
N ALA A 109 -4.61 -14.22 -16.85
CA ALA A 109 -4.25 -13.27 -17.89
C ALA A 109 -4.32 -11.82 -17.37
N PHE A 110 -3.39 -11.00 -17.84
CA PHE A 110 -3.35 -9.57 -17.50
C PHE A 110 -4.54 -8.81 -18.11
N ALA A 111 -5.06 -7.87 -17.34
CA ALA A 111 -5.87 -6.75 -17.80
C ALA A 111 -5.43 -5.51 -17.02
N ALA A 112 -5.54 -4.31 -17.57
CA ALA A 112 -5.18 -3.10 -16.83
C ALA A 112 -6.05 -2.96 -15.56
N TYR A 113 -5.42 -2.57 -14.45
CA TYR A 113 -6.05 -2.49 -13.13
C TYR A 113 -5.42 -1.41 -12.26
N ARG A 114 -6.08 -1.12 -11.14
CA ARG A 114 -5.63 -0.13 -10.17
C ARG A 114 -5.36 -0.79 -8.83
N VAL A 115 -4.13 -0.62 -8.35
CA VAL A 115 -3.76 -0.92 -6.97
C VAL A 115 -3.99 0.32 -6.12
N SER A 116 -4.69 0.16 -4.99
CA SER A 116 -4.94 1.21 -4.01
C SER A 116 -4.18 0.89 -2.73
N VAL A 117 -3.35 1.83 -2.27
CA VAL A 117 -2.65 1.77 -0.99
C VAL A 117 -3.37 2.68 -0.01
N TYR A 118 -3.93 2.09 1.03
CA TYR A 118 -4.55 2.81 2.13
C TYR A 118 -3.57 2.92 3.29
N LEU A 119 -3.52 4.09 3.90
CA LEU A 119 -2.70 4.36 5.08
C LEU A 119 -3.58 4.87 6.21
N ASP A 120 -3.35 4.32 7.39
CA ASP A 120 -3.94 4.81 8.63
C ASP A 120 -2.95 5.75 9.32
N VAL A 121 -3.27 7.04 9.35
CA VAL A 121 -2.35 8.06 9.84
C VAL A 121 -2.97 8.85 11.00
N GLU A 122 -2.12 9.26 11.92
CA GLU A 122 -2.45 10.19 13.00
C GLU A 122 -2.03 11.59 12.59
N ILE A 123 -2.91 12.57 12.76
CA ILE A 123 -2.65 13.98 12.47
C ILE A 123 -2.77 14.84 13.74
N LYS A 124 -1.95 15.87 13.80
CA LYS A 124 -2.09 16.97 14.76
C LYS A 124 -3.39 17.71 14.46
N SER A 125 -4.25 17.85 15.47
CA SER A 125 -5.41 18.75 15.42
C SER A 125 -5.07 20.11 15.99
#